data_AF-A0A2S6PN72-F1
#
_entry.id   AF-A0A2S6PN72-F1
#
_cell.length_a   1.000
_cell.length_b   1.000
_cell.length_c   1.000
_cell.angle_alpha   90.00
_cell.angle_beta   90.00
_cell.angle_gamma   90.00
#
_symmetry.space_group_name_H-M   'P 1'
#
loop_
_entity.id
_entity.type
_entity.pdbx_description
1 polymer ?
#
loop_
_entity_poly.entity_id
_entity_poly.type
_entity_poly.pdbx_seq_one_letter_code
_entity_poly.pdbx_strand_id
1 'polypeptide(L)'
;MNTEERRAAAARIEEAEAAREDLRDALDAAGVKLPSLRLDIPSLVGPMPQPLVDLGRCNLSTTRQLTAVLRQRRTELLVKVREANKQSTSRPV
;
A
#
# COMPACT_ATOMS: atom_id res chain seq x y z
N MET A 1 10.44 -28.16 10.87
CA MET A 1 9.76 -27.49 9.75
C MET A 1 9.78 -28.40 8.53
N ASN A 2 8.61 -28.94 8.18
CA ASN A 2 8.43 -29.83 7.04
C ASN A 2 8.45 -29.03 5.71
N THR A 3 8.43 -29.73 4.58
CA THR A 3 8.51 -29.11 3.24
C THR A 3 7.29 -28.25 2.90
N GLU A 4 6.11 -28.62 3.40
CA GLU A 4 4.86 -27.89 3.16
C GLU A 4 4.83 -26.57 3.93
N GLU A 5 5.22 -26.59 5.21
CA GLU A 5 5.41 -25.39 6.06
C GLU A 5 6.42 -24.43 5.43
N ARG A 6 7.54 -24.95 4.89
CA ARG A 6 8.53 -24.13 4.17
C ARG A 6 7.94 -23.46 2.93
N ARG A 7 7.15 -24.19 2.15
CA ARG A 7 6.50 -23.65 0.95
C ARG A 7 5.46 -22.59 1.30
N ALA A 8 4.64 -22.83 2.31
CA ALA A 8 3.66 -21.86 2.79
C ALA A 8 4.33 -20.59 3.33
N ALA A 9 5.43 -20.73 4.08
CA ALA A 9 6.22 -19.61 4.55
C ALA A 9 6.82 -18.80 3.38
N ALA A 10 7.41 -19.47 2.38
CA ALA A 10 7.95 -18.81 1.19
C ALA A 10 6.87 -18.03 0.43
N ALA A 11 5.70 -18.65 0.20
CA ALA A 11 4.59 -17.99 -0.49
C ALA A 11 4.13 -16.70 0.21
N ARG A 12 4.08 -16.68 1.55
CA ARG A 12 3.74 -15.47 2.30
C ARG A 12 4.79 -14.37 2.18
N ILE A 13 6.07 -14.75 2.14
CA ILE A 13 7.17 -13.80 1.97
C ILE A 13 7.11 -13.19 0.56
N GLU A 14 6.89 -14.02 -0.48
CA GLU A 14 6.70 -13.56 -1.87
C GLU A 14 5.50 -12.60 -2.00
N GLU A 15 4.37 -12.92 -1.38
CA GLU A 15 3.19 -12.04 -1.34
C GLU A 15 3.52 -10.69 -0.67
N ALA A 16 4.26 -10.72 0.43
CA ALA A 16 4.68 -9.50 1.13
C ALA A 16 5.66 -8.66 0.31
N GLU A 17 6.59 -9.29 -0.42
CA GLU A 17 7.51 -8.61 -1.34
C GLU A 17 6.75 -7.91 -2.47
N ALA A 18 5.77 -8.59 -3.06
CA ALA A 18 4.90 -8.01 -4.09
C ALA A 18 4.11 -6.81 -3.56
N ALA A 19 3.44 -6.96 -2.41
CA ALA A 19 2.71 -5.86 -1.77
C ALA A 19 3.62 -4.67 -1.41
N ARG A 20 4.87 -4.93 -1.02
CA ARG A 20 5.86 -3.90 -0.70
C ARG A 20 6.35 -3.17 -1.96
N GLU A 21 6.45 -3.84 -3.10
CA GLU A 21 6.76 -3.19 -4.39
C GLU A 21 5.57 -2.39 -4.91
N ASP A 22 4.34 -2.92 -4.86
CA ASP A 22 3.13 -2.17 -5.22
C ASP A 22 3.02 -0.87 -4.42
N LEU A 23 3.32 -0.92 -3.11
CA LEU A 23 3.36 0.26 -2.27
C LEU A 23 4.48 1.23 -2.68
N ARG A 24 5.66 0.73 -3.04
CA ARG A 24 6.77 1.57 -3.55
C ARG A 24 6.33 2.30 -4.81
N ASP A 25 5.79 1.59 -5.78
CA ASP A 25 5.36 2.14 -7.07
C ASP A 25 4.25 3.18 -6.90
N ALA A 26 3.27 2.90 -6.02
CA ALA A 26 2.19 3.84 -5.73
C ALA A 26 2.70 5.14 -5.07
N LEU A 27 3.63 5.03 -4.12
CA LEU A 27 4.26 6.19 -3.48
C LEU A 27 5.11 6.98 -4.48
N ASP A 28 5.87 6.27 -5.31
CA ASP A 28 6.72 6.85 -6.35
C ASP A 28 5.91 7.62 -7.40
N ALA A 29 4.80 7.05 -7.86
CA ALA A 29 3.86 7.71 -8.77
C ALA A 29 3.21 8.95 -8.14
N ALA A 30 3.09 8.98 -6.80
CA ALA A 30 2.62 10.14 -6.05
C ALA A 30 3.73 11.14 -5.67
N GLY A 31 4.96 10.92 -6.14
CA GLY A 31 6.12 11.79 -5.86
C GLY A 31 6.72 11.64 -4.45
N VAL A 32 6.30 10.63 -3.69
CA VAL A 32 6.77 10.36 -2.32
C VAL A 32 7.82 9.25 -2.35
N LYS A 33 9.06 9.54 -1.94
CA LYS A 33 10.11 8.53 -1.81
C LYS A 33 10.29 8.10 -0.35
N LEU A 34 10.23 6.79 -0.09
CA LEU A 34 10.58 6.18 1.20
C LEU A 34 11.75 5.20 1.01
N PRO A 35 13.01 5.67 1.08
CA PRO A 35 14.18 4.81 0.83
C PRO A 35 14.34 3.70 1.89
N SER A 36 13.73 3.86 3.05
CA SER A 36 13.71 2.86 4.12
C SER A 36 12.66 1.75 3.96
N LEU A 37 11.77 1.85 2.97
CA LEU A 37 10.65 0.93 2.77
C LEU A 37 11.15 -0.48 2.45
N ARG A 38 10.95 -1.42 3.36
CA ARG A 38 11.42 -2.82 3.28
C ARG A 38 10.49 -3.76 4.07
N LEU A 39 10.73 -5.06 4.00
CA LEU A 39 10.13 -6.00 4.94
C LEU A 39 10.89 -5.99 6.26
N ASP A 40 10.17 -6.14 7.36
CA ASP A 40 10.76 -6.35 8.69
C ASP A 40 11.34 -7.77 8.78
N ILE A 41 12.66 -7.89 8.85
CA ILE A 41 13.36 -9.19 8.81
C ILE A 41 12.91 -10.12 9.97
N PRO A 42 12.78 -9.65 11.23
CA PRO A 42 12.27 -10.48 12.31
C PRO A 42 10.88 -11.08 12.05
N SER A 43 10.01 -10.39 11.32
CA SER A 43 8.68 -10.90 10.98
C SER A 43 8.67 -12.07 9.98
N LEU A 44 9.80 -12.30 9.29
CA LEU A 44 9.94 -13.34 8.26
C LEU A 44 10.39 -14.69 8.82
N VAL A 45 10.75 -14.76 10.10
CA VAL A 45 11.27 -15.99 10.71
C VAL A 45 10.17 -16.84 11.33
N GLY A 46 10.41 -18.15 11.38
CA GLY A 46 9.53 -19.13 12.03
C GLY A 46 8.68 -19.95 11.06
N PRO A 47 7.93 -20.95 11.58
CA PRO A 47 7.16 -21.89 10.77
C PRO A 47 5.92 -21.28 10.12
N MET A 48 5.44 -20.15 10.65
CA MET A 48 4.30 -19.42 10.11
C MET A 48 4.60 -17.92 10.20
N PRO A 49 5.44 -17.39 9.29
CA PRO A 49 5.82 -15.98 9.32
C PRO A 49 4.58 -15.10 9.11
N GLN A 50 4.64 -13.91 9.69
CA GLN A 50 3.64 -12.86 9.57
C GLN A 50 4.35 -11.61 9.06
N PRO A 51 4.69 -11.56 7.76
CA PRO A 51 5.52 -10.49 7.21
C PRO A 51 4.92 -9.11 7.49
N LEU A 52 5.76 -8.21 7.99
CA LEU A 52 5.42 -6.81 8.22
C LEU A 52 6.21 -5.93 7.25
N VAL A 53 5.57 -4.86 6.78
CA VAL A 53 6.24 -3.84 5.98
C VAL A 53 6.76 -2.75 6.92
N ASP A 54 8.08 -2.57 6.97
CA ASP A 54 8.71 -1.46 7.66
C ASP A 54 8.84 -0.25 6.71
N LEU A 55 8.06 0.80 7.01
CA LEU A 55 8.06 2.06 6.28
C LEU A 55 9.30 2.93 6.59
N GLY A 56 9.89 2.74 7.77
CA GLY A 56 10.95 3.57 8.34
C GLY A 56 10.50 4.98 8.72
N ARG A 57 11.48 5.89 8.87
CA ARG A 57 11.25 7.28 9.28
C ARG A 57 11.14 8.16 8.04
N CYS A 58 10.16 9.06 8.01
CA CYS A 58 10.06 10.11 7.00
C CYS A 58 10.44 11.47 7.59
N ASN A 59 11.06 12.32 6.79
CA ASN A 59 11.30 13.72 7.17
C ASN A 59 10.01 14.55 7.01
N LEU A 60 9.97 15.75 7.59
CA LEU A 60 8.78 16.61 7.58
C LEU A 60 8.25 16.93 6.17
N SER A 61 9.13 17.07 5.17
CA SER A 61 8.72 17.33 3.78
C SER A 61 7.96 16.12 3.23
N THR A 62 8.53 14.93 3.35
CA THR A 62 7.92 13.66 2.94
C THR A 62 6.61 13.40 3.70
N THR A 63 6.55 13.69 5.01
CA THR A 63 5.31 13.55 5.80
C THR A 63 4.18 14.42 5.25
N ARG A 64 4.48 15.69 4.90
CA ARG A 64 3.49 16.61 4.33
C ARG A 64 3.01 16.16 2.96
N GLN A 65 3.93 15.74 2.09
CA GLN A 65 3.59 15.21 0.76
C GLN A 65 2.69 13.97 0.87
N LEU A 66 3.07 13.00 1.69
CA LEU A 66 2.29 11.79 1.94
C LEU A 66 0.89 12.13 2.47
N THR A 67 0.79 13.05 3.43
CA THR A 67 -0.49 13.51 3.98
C THR A 67 -1.37 14.16 2.91
N ALA A 68 -0.78 14.97 2.03
CA ALA A 68 -1.51 15.63 0.95
C ALA A 68 -2.06 14.61 -0.06
N VAL A 69 -1.23 13.65 -0.49
CA VAL A 69 -1.62 12.58 -1.42
C VAL A 69 -2.78 11.76 -0.88
N LEU A 70 -2.69 11.32 0.38
CA LEU A 70 -3.75 10.52 1.02
C LEU A 70 -5.08 11.30 1.11
N ARG A 71 -5.01 12.62 1.37
CA ARG A 71 -6.21 13.47 1.40
C ARG A 71 -6.79 13.74 0.01
N GLN A 72 -5.94 13.92 -1.00
CA GLN A 72 -6.35 14.19 -2.36
C GLN A 72 -7.17 13.04 -2.94
N ARG A 73 -6.70 11.79 -2.80
CA ARG A 73 -7.42 10.60 -3.32
C ARG A 73 -8.83 10.47 -2.73
N ARG A 74 -8.99 10.78 -1.45
CA ARG A 74 -10.32 10.82 -0.80
C ARG A 74 -11.24 11.86 -1.46
N THR A 75 -10.73 13.06 -1.72
CA THR A 75 -11.52 14.13 -2.34
C THR A 75 -11.88 13.81 -3.79
N GLU A 76 -10.93 13.27 -4.57
CA GLU A 76 -11.15 12.84 -5.96
C GLU A 76 -12.28 11.80 -6.06
N LEU A 77 -12.28 10.80 -5.18
CA LEU A 77 -13.33 9.78 -5.13
C LEU A 77 -14.69 10.39 -4.80
N LEU A 78 -14.76 11.29 -3.82
CA LEU A 78 -16.01 11.98 -3.47
C LEU A 78 -16.55 12.84 -4.61
N VAL A 79 -15.67 13.50 -5.38
CA VAL A 79 -16.09 14.27 -6.56
C VAL A 79 -16.62 13.32 -7.64
N LYS A 80 -15.92 12.22 -7.94
CA LYS A 80 -16.36 11.24 -8.94
C LYS A 80 -17.73 10.63 -8.59
N VAL A 81 -17.94 10.25 -7.33
CA VAL A 81 -19.24 9.73 -6.86
C VAL A 81 -20.34 10.78 -7.02
N ARG A 82 -20.06 12.04 -6.67
CA ARG A 82 -21.03 13.14 -6.84
C ARG A 82 -21.38 13.37 -8.32
N GLU A 83 -20.39 13.38 -9.19
CA GLU A 83 -20.62 13.54 -10.64
C GLU A 83 -21.41 12.36 -11.23
N ALA A 84 -21.10 11.13 -10.84
CA ALA A 84 -21.88 9.95 -11.24
C ALA A 84 -23.34 10.05 -10.79
N ASN A 85 -23.59 10.47 -9.55
CA ASN A 85 -24.95 10.65 -9.03
C ASN A 85 -25.73 11.73 -9.78
N LYS A 86 -25.09 12.88 -10.09
CA LYS A 86 -25.72 13.96 -10.89
C LYS A 86 -26.14 13.44 -12.27
N GLN A 87 -25.29 12.65 -12.93
CA GLN A 87 -25.57 12.08 -14.25
C GLN A 87 -26.74 11.09 -14.20
N SER A 88 -26.83 10.25 -13.17
CA SER A 88 -27.96 9.33 -12.98
C SER A 88 -29.30 10.04 -12.76
N THR A 89 -29.32 11.20 -12.08
CA THR A 89 -30.54 12.00 -11.90
C THR A 89 -30.99 12.77 -13.15
N SER A 90 -30.13 12.90 -14.16
CA SER A 90 -30.42 13.64 -15.41
C SER A 90 -30.90 12.76 -16.57
N ARG A 91 -30.88 11.43 -16.41
CA ARG A 91 -31.36 10.50 -17.43
C ARG A 91 -32.90 10.52 -17.43
N PRO A 92 -33.56 10.95 -18.52
CA PRO A 92 -35.01 10.97 -18.57
C PRO A 92 -35.53 9.52 -18.54
N VAL A 93 -36.65 9.35 -17.83
CA VAL A 93 -37.45 8.12 -17.81
C VAL A 93 -38.08 7.88 -19.17
#